data_AF-A0A381ZDX3-F1
#
_entry.id   AF-A0A381ZDX3-F1
#
_cell.length_a   1.000
_cell.length_b   1.000
_cell.length_c   1.000
_cell.angle_alpha   90.00
_cell.angle_beta   90.00
_cell.angle_gamma   90.00
#
_symmetry.space_group_name_H-M   'P 1'
#
loop_
_entity.id
_entity.type
_entity.pdbx_description
1 polymer ?
#
loop_
_entity_poly.entity_id
_entity_poly.type
_entity_poly.pdbx_seq_one_letter_code
_entity_poly.pdbx_strand_id
1 'polypeptide(L)'
;VPQLDPEFFVSQLFWLVVTFSFLFLFLWKVSLPRIGSVLEKRENKINNDIETAKQLQIEAEKIQDQIEQKLHNSKEQNISLIKNSTVNLQNKASEELLKLDNELNKKIEKSAKVIENNKKESLKQIHEQIHEITKLTLSKLSSVQINDQEIKESVANARSGVKH
;
A
#
# COMPACT_ATOMS: atom_id res chain seq x y z
N VAL A 1 -105.79 -24.70 -30.91
CA VAL A 1 -105.02 -24.78 -29.64
C VAL A 1 -104.84 -23.35 -29.15
N PRO A 2 -105.30 -23.00 -27.93
CA PRO A 2 -105.27 -21.61 -27.40
C PRO A 2 -103.86 -21.06 -27.11
N GLN A 3 -102.84 -21.65 -27.75
CA GLN A 3 -101.41 -21.34 -27.57
C GLN A 3 -100.92 -20.28 -28.58
N LEU A 4 -101.70 -20.01 -29.62
CA LEU A 4 -101.37 -19.11 -30.73
C LEU A 4 -102.40 -17.97 -30.81
N ASP A 5 -102.90 -17.51 -29.66
CA ASP A 5 -103.75 -16.33 -29.57
C ASP A 5 -102.85 -15.07 -29.55
N PRO A 6 -102.90 -14.19 -30.57
CA PRO A 6 -101.98 -13.05 -30.72
C PRO A 6 -102.04 -12.02 -29.59
N GLU A 7 -103.10 -12.07 -28.80
CA GLU A 7 -103.38 -11.16 -27.68
C GLU A 7 -102.31 -11.23 -26.58
N PHE A 8 -101.72 -12.41 -26.34
CA PHE A 8 -100.69 -12.59 -25.31
C PHE A 8 -99.26 -12.28 -25.79
N PHE A 9 -99.01 -12.26 -27.11
CA PHE A 9 -97.67 -11.97 -27.65
C PHE A 9 -97.21 -10.55 -27.35
N VAL A 10 -98.13 -9.58 -27.32
CA VAL A 10 -97.81 -8.18 -27.00
C VAL A 10 -97.34 -8.04 -25.55
N SER A 11 -98.00 -8.72 -24.61
CA SER A 11 -97.61 -8.71 -23.20
C SER A 11 -96.26 -9.40 -22.96
N GLN A 12 -96.03 -10.55 -23.61
CA GLN A 12 -94.74 -11.25 -23.53
C GLN A 12 -93.60 -10.41 -24.10
N LEU A 13 -93.82 -9.72 -25.22
CA LEU A 13 -92.84 -8.84 -25.83
C LEU A 13 -92.55 -7.62 -24.94
N PHE A 14 -93.59 -7.04 -24.31
CA PHE A 14 -93.43 -5.94 -23.35
C PHE A 14 -92.54 -6.36 -22.18
N TRP A 15 -92.83 -7.49 -21.53
CA TRP A 15 -92.02 -8.00 -20.41
C TRP A 15 -90.61 -8.41 -20.82
N LEU A 16 -90.44 -8.95 -22.03
CA LEU A 16 -89.12 -9.23 -22.60
C LEU A 16 -88.30 -7.95 -22.72
N VAL A 17 -88.88 -6.88 -23.28
CA VAL A 17 -88.18 -5.59 -23.42
C VAL A 17 -87.85 -5.00 -22.04
N VAL A 18 -88.78 -5.04 -21.08
CA VAL A 18 -88.56 -4.52 -19.73
C VAL A 18 -87.42 -5.27 -19.02
N THR A 19 -87.46 -6.60 -19.01
CA THR A 19 -86.44 -7.42 -18.35
C THR A 19 -85.09 -7.36 -19.05
N PHE A 20 -85.08 -7.36 -20.39
CA PHE A 20 -83.85 -7.21 -21.17
C PHE A 20 -83.22 -5.84 -20.98
N SER A 21 -84.02 -4.77 -20.96
CA SER A 21 -83.52 -3.41 -20.71
C SER A 21 -82.96 -3.28 -19.29
N PHE A 22 -83.63 -3.85 -18.29
CA PHE A 22 -83.10 -3.92 -16.93
C PHE A 22 -81.74 -4.66 -16.85
N LEU A 23 -81.65 -5.85 -17.48
CA LEU A 23 -80.40 -6.61 -17.54
C LEU A 23 -79.29 -5.84 -18.28
N PHE A 24 -79.62 -5.19 -19.40
CA PHE A 24 -78.68 -4.38 -20.17
C PHE A 24 -78.10 -3.24 -19.35
N LEU A 25 -78.96 -2.49 -18.64
CA LEU A 25 -78.51 -1.42 -17.74
C LEU A 25 -77.64 -1.95 -16.59
N PHE A 26 -77.96 -3.13 -16.05
CA PHE A 26 -77.15 -3.78 -15.03
C PHE A 26 -75.76 -4.15 -15.56
N LEU A 27 -75.68 -4.80 -16.72
CA LEU A 27 -74.40 -5.15 -17.34
C LEU A 27 -73.57 -3.91 -17.71
N TRP A 28 -74.22 -2.88 -18.24
CA TRP A 28 -73.57 -1.62 -18.57
C TRP A 28 -72.99 -0.93 -17.34
N LYS A 29 -73.77 -0.85 -16.26
CA LYS A 29 -73.36 -0.12 -15.05
C LYS A 29 -72.43 -0.91 -14.13
N VAL A 30 -72.44 -2.25 -14.19
CA VAL A 30 -71.70 -3.10 -13.22
C VAL A 30 -70.63 -3.96 -13.89
N SER A 31 -70.98 -4.77 -14.89
CA SER A 31 -70.05 -5.74 -15.48
C SER A 31 -68.95 -5.08 -16.31
N LEU A 32 -69.32 -4.16 -17.20
CA LEU A 32 -68.38 -3.40 -18.04
C LEU A 32 -67.31 -2.63 -17.23
N PRO A 33 -67.67 -1.78 -16.24
CA PRO A 33 -66.66 -1.06 -15.46
C PRO A 33 -65.80 -2.00 -14.61
N ARG A 34 -66.35 -3.12 -14.11
CA ARG A 34 -65.57 -4.10 -13.35
C ARG A 34 -64.49 -4.75 -14.22
N ILE A 35 -64.82 -5.16 -15.44
CA ILE A 35 -63.86 -5.74 -16.38
C ILE A 35 -62.81 -4.69 -16.78
N GLY A 36 -63.23 -3.46 -17.09
CA GLY A 36 -62.32 -2.35 -17.40
C GLY A 36 -61.31 -2.09 -16.28
N SER A 37 -61.78 -2.03 -15.02
CA SER A 37 -60.90 -1.81 -13.86
C SER A 37 -59.85 -2.90 -13.65
N VAL A 38 -60.17 -4.15 -14.00
CA VAL A 38 -59.21 -5.26 -13.87
C VAL A 38 -58.16 -5.20 -14.97
N LEU A 39 -58.58 -4.86 -16.19
CA LEU A 39 -57.67 -4.71 -17.33
C LEU A 39 -56.70 -3.54 -17.09
N GLU A 40 -57.22 -2.39 -16.67
CA GLU A 40 -56.41 -1.21 -16.33
C GLU A 40 -55.43 -1.51 -15.19
N LYS A 41 -55.87 -2.19 -14.12
CA LYS A 41 -54.97 -2.61 -13.03
C LYS A 41 -53.83 -3.50 -13.52
N ARG A 42 -54.11 -4.42 -14.44
CA ARG A 42 -53.10 -5.32 -15.01
C ARG A 42 -52.12 -4.55 -15.89
N GLU A 43 -52.63 -3.69 -16.75
CA GLU A 43 -51.82 -2.83 -17.62
C GLU A 43 -50.91 -1.92 -16.79
N ASN A 44 -51.46 -1.23 -15.80
CA ASN A 44 -50.69 -0.38 -14.88
C ASN A 44 -49.63 -1.19 -14.13
N LYS A 45 -49.96 -2.39 -13.64
CA LYS A 45 -48.99 -3.25 -12.97
C LYS A 45 -47.85 -3.65 -13.92
N ILE A 46 -48.16 -4.07 -15.14
CA ILE A 46 -47.15 -4.45 -16.13
C ILE A 46 -46.25 -3.27 -16.47
N ASN A 47 -46.83 -2.09 -16.71
CA ASN A 47 -46.07 -0.88 -17.01
C ASN A 47 -45.15 -0.49 -15.85
N ASN A 48 -45.66 -0.53 -14.61
CA ASN A 48 -44.86 -0.26 -13.41
C ASN A 48 -43.74 -1.29 -13.22
N ASP A 49 -44.02 -2.58 -13.44
CA ASP A 49 -43.02 -3.65 -13.34
C ASP A 49 -41.92 -3.46 -14.41
N ILE A 50 -42.28 -3.07 -15.64
CA ILE A 50 -41.33 -2.76 -16.72
C ILE A 50 -40.49 -1.54 -16.38
N GLU A 51 -41.10 -0.47 -15.87
CA GLU A 51 -40.38 0.74 -15.47
C GLU A 51 -39.39 0.44 -14.34
N THR A 52 -39.84 -0.29 -13.32
CA THR A 52 -39.00 -0.71 -12.20
C THR A 52 -37.84 -1.58 -12.69
N ALA A 53 -38.09 -2.53 -13.60
CA ALA A 53 -37.05 -3.36 -14.18
C ALA A 53 -36.01 -2.54 -14.95
N LYS A 54 -36.45 -1.52 -15.72
CA LYS A 54 -35.54 -0.61 -16.43
C LYS A 54 -34.71 0.23 -15.45
N GLN A 55 -35.32 0.75 -14.39
CA GLN A 55 -34.60 1.52 -13.36
C GLN A 55 -33.54 0.65 -12.67
N LEU A 56 -33.88 -0.58 -12.29
CA LEU A 56 -32.94 -1.54 -11.71
C LEU A 56 -31.81 -1.90 -12.69
N GLN A 57 -32.11 -2.03 -13.98
CA GLN A 57 -31.08 -2.26 -15.00
C GLN A 57 -30.10 -1.08 -15.09
N ILE A 58 -30.60 0.15 -15.14
CA ILE A 58 -29.78 1.36 -15.18
C ILE A 58 -28.92 1.48 -13.91
N GLU A 59 -29.49 1.17 -12.75
CA GLU A 59 -28.75 1.19 -11.49
C GLU A 59 -27.66 0.12 -11.47
N ALA A 60 -27.94 -1.10 -11.96
CA ALA A 60 -26.96 -2.17 -12.07
C ALA A 60 -25.82 -1.80 -13.04
N GLU A 61 -26.13 -1.23 -14.20
CA GLU A 61 -25.13 -0.75 -15.16
C GLU A 61 -24.24 0.35 -14.55
N LYS A 62 -24.85 1.29 -13.81
CA LYS A 62 -24.11 2.34 -13.09
C LYS A 62 -23.19 1.76 -12.01
N ILE A 63 -23.66 0.78 -11.25
CA ILE A 63 -22.85 0.09 -10.23
C ILE A 63 -21.69 -0.66 -10.90
N GLN A 64 -21.94 -1.32 -12.03
CA GLN A 64 -20.90 -1.99 -12.80
C GLN A 64 -19.81 -1.02 -13.27
N ASP A 65 -20.19 0.10 -13.89
CA ASP A 65 -19.24 1.13 -14.33
C ASP A 65 -18.42 1.68 -13.14
N GLN A 66 -19.06 1.94 -12.00
CA GLN A 66 -18.36 2.36 -10.79
C GLN A 66 -17.36 1.32 -10.27
N ILE A 67 -17.69 0.03 -10.34
CA ILE A 67 -16.80 -1.06 -9.95
C ILE A 67 -15.61 -1.13 -10.91
N GLU A 68 -15.85 -1.05 -12.21
CA GLU A 68 -14.81 -1.08 -13.23
C GLU A 68 -13.84 0.11 -13.08
N GLN A 69 -14.36 1.32 -12.88
CA GLN A 69 -13.56 2.51 -12.61
C GLN A 69 -12.75 2.38 -11.31
N LYS A 70 -13.36 1.91 -10.22
CA LYS A 70 -12.65 1.68 -8.95
C LYS A 70 -11.54 0.64 -9.10
N LEU A 71 -11.79 -0.43 -9.85
CA LEU A 71 -10.80 -1.48 -10.10
C LEU A 71 -9.63 -0.94 -10.92
N HIS A 72 -9.92 -0.16 -11.97
CA HIS A 72 -8.89 0.48 -12.79
C HIS A 72 -8.03 1.43 -11.94
N ASN A 73 -8.67 2.37 -11.24
CA ASN A 73 -7.97 3.33 -10.37
C ASN A 73 -7.14 2.63 -9.29
N SER A 74 -7.66 1.59 -8.66
CA SER A 74 -6.93 0.82 -7.64
C SER A 74 -5.70 0.11 -8.22
N LYS A 75 -5.79 -0.40 -9.45
CA LYS A 75 -4.64 -1.00 -10.14
C LYS A 75 -3.56 0.03 -10.44
N GLU A 76 -3.93 1.19 -10.97
CA GLU A 76 -2.97 2.27 -11.23
C GLU A 76 -2.32 2.80 -9.96
N GLN A 77 -3.10 2.99 -8.89
CA GLN A 77 -2.59 3.38 -7.57
C GLN A 77 -1.64 2.33 -7.00
N ASN A 78 -1.95 1.04 -7.10
CA ASN A 78 -1.05 -0.01 -6.64
C ASN A 78 0.27 -0.04 -7.42
N ILE A 79 0.21 0.08 -8.76
CA ILE A 79 1.42 0.10 -9.60
C ILE A 79 2.30 1.31 -9.24
N SER A 80 1.71 2.49 -9.09
CA SER A 80 2.45 3.70 -8.70
C SER A 80 3.01 3.60 -7.28
N LEU A 81 2.27 3.05 -6.33
CA LEU A 81 2.73 2.84 -4.96
C LEU A 81 3.89 1.85 -4.89
N ILE A 82 3.81 0.72 -5.60
CA ILE A 82 4.91 -0.26 -5.68
C ILE A 82 6.14 0.40 -6.30
N LYS A 83 5.98 1.12 -7.42
CA LYS A 83 7.09 1.82 -8.08
C LYS A 83 7.75 2.83 -7.14
N ASN A 84 6.96 3.68 -6.50
CA ASN A 84 7.46 4.70 -5.58
C ASN A 84 8.14 4.07 -4.36
N SER A 85 7.57 2.99 -3.80
CA SER A 85 8.16 2.26 -2.68
C SER A 85 9.51 1.65 -3.06
N THR A 86 9.60 1.00 -4.23
CA THR A 86 10.85 0.41 -4.74
C THR A 86 11.92 1.47 -4.94
N VAL A 87 11.59 2.61 -5.57
CA VAL A 87 12.53 3.73 -5.75
C VAL A 87 12.98 4.28 -4.40
N ASN A 88 12.06 4.50 -3.46
CA ASN A 88 12.40 4.99 -2.13
C ASN A 88 13.28 4.02 -1.34
N LEU A 89 13.02 2.71 -1.42
CA LEU A 89 13.85 1.68 -0.80
C LEU A 89 15.25 1.67 -1.42
N GLN A 90 15.36 1.76 -2.75
CA GLN A 90 16.65 1.79 -3.43
C GLN A 90 17.46 3.04 -3.05
N ASN A 91 16.82 4.20 -2.97
CA ASN A 91 17.46 5.44 -2.52
C ASN A 91 17.93 5.33 -1.06
N LYS A 92 17.09 4.83 -0.16
CA LYS A 92 17.46 4.62 1.25
C LYS A 92 18.62 3.63 1.40
N ALA A 93 18.60 2.53 0.66
CA ALA A 93 19.69 1.55 0.66
C ALA A 93 21.00 2.20 0.18
N SER A 94 20.95 2.98 -0.90
CA SER A 94 22.12 3.73 -1.40
C SER A 94 22.65 4.73 -0.36
N GLU A 95 21.77 5.48 0.29
CA GLU A 95 22.15 6.42 1.36
C GLU A 95 22.77 5.70 2.57
N GLU A 96 22.21 4.58 3.01
CA GLU A 96 22.77 3.78 4.10
C GLU A 96 24.13 3.18 3.74
N LEU A 97 24.30 2.68 2.52
CA LEU A 97 25.59 2.18 2.04
C LEU A 97 26.64 3.30 2.04
N LEU A 98 26.31 4.48 1.53
CA LEU A 98 27.21 5.64 1.56
C LEU A 98 27.56 6.07 2.99
N LYS A 99 26.62 6.03 3.93
CA LYS A 99 26.90 6.31 5.34
C LYS A 99 27.83 5.26 5.94
N LEU A 100 27.56 3.98 5.68
CA LEU A 100 28.37 2.87 6.17
C LEU A 100 29.80 2.94 5.61
N ASP A 101 29.97 3.21 4.32
CA ASP A 101 31.29 3.39 3.70
C ASP A 101 32.08 4.53 4.35
N ASN A 102 31.41 5.66 4.61
CA ASN A 102 32.03 6.79 5.31
C ASN A 102 32.44 6.44 6.75
N GLU A 103 31.62 5.69 7.48
CA GLU A 103 31.95 5.22 8.83
C GLU A 103 33.10 4.22 8.83
N LEU A 104 33.11 3.28 7.90
CA LEU A 104 34.19 2.31 7.72
C LEU A 104 35.50 3.02 7.39
N ASN A 105 35.50 3.98 6.48
CA ASN A 105 36.68 4.77 6.14
C ASN A 105 37.24 5.52 7.37
N LYS A 106 36.37 6.17 8.16
CA LYS A 106 36.78 6.81 9.43
C LYS A 106 37.36 5.81 10.42
N LYS A 107 36.78 4.62 10.52
CA LYS A 107 37.26 3.56 11.43
C LYS A 107 38.62 3.02 10.99
N ILE A 108 38.83 2.86 9.69
CA ILE A 108 40.12 2.46 9.10
C ILE A 108 41.17 3.52 9.42
N GLU A 109 40.88 4.80 9.16
CA GLU A 109 41.82 5.90 9.44
C GLU A 109 42.18 5.98 10.93
N LYS A 110 41.19 5.86 11.82
CA LYS A 110 41.42 5.84 13.27
C LYS A 110 42.29 4.65 13.69
N SER A 111 42.03 3.47 13.13
CA SER A 111 42.81 2.26 13.44
C SER A 111 44.25 2.38 12.93
N ALA A 112 44.46 2.95 11.74
CA ALA A 112 45.79 3.23 11.19
C ALA A 112 46.58 4.18 12.11
N LYS A 113 45.95 5.26 12.60
CA LYS A 113 46.58 6.17 13.58
C LYS A 113 46.95 5.48 14.89
N VAL A 114 46.08 4.60 15.41
CA VAL A 114 46.37 3.82 16.63
C VAL A 114 47.57 2.89 16.41
N ILE A 115 47.62 2.19 15.27
CA ILE A 115 48.75 1.32 14.92
C ILE A 115 50.05 2.13 14.83
N GLU A 116 50.03 3.30 14.19
CA GLU A 116 51.19 4.17 14.08
C GLU A 116 51.68 4.66 15.46
N ASN A 117 50.75 5.07 16.33
CA ASN A 117 51.08 5.49 17.69
C ASN A 117 51.67 4.35 18.52
N ASN A 118 51.05 3.17 18.48
CA ASN A 118 51.58 1.98 19.18
C ASN A 118 52.97 1.60 18.68
N LYS A 119 53.24 1.71 17.38
CA LYS A 119 54.58 1.48 16.81
C LYS A 119 55.59 2.49 17.33
N LYS A 120 55.24 3.79 17.37
CA LYS A 120 56.12 4.84 17.92
C LYS A 120 56.40 4.62 19.40
N GLU A 121 55.38 4.28 20.18
CA GLU A 121 55.50 4.00 21.61
C GLU A 121 56.35 2.76 21.88
N SER A 122 56.13 1.66 21.14
CA SER A 122 56.95 0.44 21.25
C SER A 122 58.42 0.72 20.93
N LEU A 123 58.71 1.50 19.87
CA LEU A 123 60.08 1.90 19.55
C LEU A 123 60.72 2.75 20.65
N LYS A 124 59.94 3.63 21.30
CA LYS A 124 60.41 4.43 22.44
C LYS A 124 60.73 3.54 23.64
N GLN A 125 59.85 2.60 23.99
CA GLN A 125 60.05 1.65 25.07
C GLN A 125 61.29 0.77 24.83
N ILE A 126 61.49 0.28 23.60
CA ILE A 126 62.70 -0.47 23.23
C ILE A 126 63.95 0.40 23.44
N HIS A 127 63.91 1.66 23.04
CA HIS A 127 65.04 2.57 23.21
C HIS A 127 65.37 2.84 24.69
N GLU A 128 64.35 3.06 25.52
CA GLU A 128 64.50 3.20 26.98
C GLU A 128 65.09 1.93 27.61
N GLN A 129 64.61 0.74 27.21
CA GLN A 129 65.16 -0.53 27.68
C GLN A 129 66.62 -0.74 27.24
N ILE A 130 66.97 -0.39 26.00
CA ILE A 130 68.36 -0.44 25.53
C ILE A 130 69.24 0.50 26.35
N HIS A 131 68.79 1.73 26.61
CA HIS A 131 69.52 2.69 27.43
C HIS A 131 69.78 2.14 28.84
N GLU A 132 68.77 1.57 29.49
CA GLU A 132 68.90 0.93 30.81
C GLU A 132 69.87 -0.27 30.78
N ILE A 133 69.76 -1.16 29.78
CA ILE A 133 70.67 -2.32 29.63
C ILE A 133 72.10 -1.84 29.39
N THR A 134 72.32 -0.84 28.54
CA THR A 134 73.65 -0.26 28.28
C THR A 134 74.23 0.37 29.54
N LYS A 135 73.44 1.13 30.30
CA LYS A 135 73.84 1.73 31.59
C LYS A 135 74.22 0.66 32.62
N LEU A 136 73.41 -0.40 32.75
CA LEU A 136 73.68 -1.53 33.64
C LEU A 136 74.94 -2.30 33.22
N THR A 137 75.15 -2.52 31.92
CA THR A 137 76.32 -3.24 31.41
C THR A 137 77.60 -2.42 31.57
N LEU A 138 77.55 -1.12 31.24
CA LEU A 138 78.68 -0.21 31.35
C LEU A 138 79.09 0.01 32.82
N SER A 139 78.13 0.15 33.73
CA SER A 139 78.42 0.25 35.17
C SER A 139 79.04 -1.04 35.74
N LYS A 140 78.61 -2.21 35.27
CA LYS A 140 79.22 -3.51 35.65
C LYS A 140 80.63 -3.69 35.10
N LEU A 141 80.93 -3.16 33.92
CA LEU A 141 82.24 -3.28 33.27
C LEU A 141 83.25 -2.21 33.71
N SER A 142 82.78 -1.01 34.10
CA SER A 142 83.64 0.15 34.35
C SER A 142 84.01 0.40 35.81
N SER A 143 83.27 -0.10 36.81
CA SER A 143 83.49 0.24 38.23
C SER A 143 83.69 1.74 38.52
N VAL A 144 83.10 2.63 37.70
CA VAL A 144 83.12 4.09 37.84
C VAL A 144 81.75 4.62 37.40
N GLN A 145 81.16 5.51 38.22
CA GLN A 145 79.84 6.13 37.99
C GLN A 145 79.95 7.18 36.87
N ILE A 146 79.34 6.93 35.71
CA ILE A 146 79.35 7.85 34.55
C ILE A 146 77.97 8.48 34.36
N ASN A 147 77.99 9.76 33.97
CA ASN A 147 76.88 10.71 33.92
C ASN A 147 75.94 10.46 32.72
N ASP A 148 74.62 10.61 32.93
CA ASP A 148 73.53 10.28 31.98
C ASP A 148 73.57 11.05 30.64
N GLN A 149 74.39 12.10 30.55
CA GLN A 149 74.47 12.99 29.38
C GLN A 149 75.36 12.42 28.26
N GLU A 150 76.46 11.75 28.60
CA GLU A 150 77.38 11.13 27.61
C GLU A 150 76.78 9.90 26.92
N ILE A 151 75.97 9.13 27.65
CA ILE A 151 75.30 7.93 27.10
C ILE A 151 74.28 8.33 26.04
N LYS A 152 73.50 9.39 26.27
CA LYS A 152 72.53 9.91 25.28
C LYS A 152 73.20 10.37 23.99
N GLU A 153 74.36 11.01 24.06
CA GLU A 153 75.09 11.48 22.88
C GLU A 153 75.72 10.33 22.08
N SER A 154 76.32 9.33 22.73
CA SER A 154 76.90 8.17 22.03
C SER A 154 75.85 7.29 21.36
N VAL A 155 74.68 7.08 21.99
CA VAL A 155 73.58 6.32 21.39
C VAL A 155 72.96 7.09 20.21
N ALA A 156 72.89 8.43 20.27
CA ALA A 156 72.43 9.25 19.14
C ALA A 156 73.40 9.21 17.94
N ASN A 157 74.70 9.21 18.18
CA ASN A 157 75.73 9.12 17.13
C ASN A 157 75.82 7.73 16.49
N ALA A 158 75.62 6.65 17.26
CA ALA A 158 75.52 5.31 16.68
C ALA A 158 74.30 5.16 15.74
N ARG A 159 73.24 5.93 15.98
CA ARG A 159 72.02 5.93 15.17
C ARG A 159 72.18 6.69 13.83
N SER A 160 73.08 7.66 13.73
CA SER A 160 73.33 8.40 12.48
C SER A 160 74.30 7.70 11.53
N GLY A 161 75.19 6.83 12.06
CA GLY A 161 76.14 6.04 11.25
C GLY A 161 75.55 4.87 10.45
N VAL A 162 74.30 4.45 10.74
CA VAL A 162 73.63 3.29 10.10
C VAL A 162 72.72 3.71 8.93
N LYS A 163 72.77 4.99 8.51
CA LYS A 163 71.97 5.53 7.38
C LYS A 163 72.68 5.55 6.03
N HIS A 164 73.84 4.90 5.89
CA HIS A 164 74.48 4.61 4.60
C HIS A 164 74.26 3.16 4.21
#